data_AF-A0AAJ4DN77-F1
#
_entry.id   AF-A0AAJ4DN77-F1
#
_cell.length_a   1.000
_cell.length_b   1.000
_cell.length_c   1.000
_cell.angle_alpha   90.00
_cell.angle_beta   90.00
_cell.angle_gamma   90.00
#
_symmetry.space_group_name_H-M   'P 1'
#
loop_
_entity.id
_entity.type
_entity.pdbx_description
1 polymer ?
#
loop_
_entity_poly.entity_id
_entity_poly.type
_entity_poly.pdbx_seq_one_letter_code
_entity_poly.pdbx_strand_id
1 'polypeptide(L)'
;MNILHELEDFINEFNQNNNEDFAIDTIRIEFQKQHKLESLKAIGRWNKINARDKRIMAKLKKRLTADEITTAYQLERENIYYYNSSTPPKYNQATLVIFGIKQYHKEPPPYELTNRLLNILSFGTSKINMNIDICSDTKHRPNIEALKRFFDLKQYITKDGLFTDTHYINRPDIPMIEKIIIYNKQVKNNLAFIVWRIEAKVIIPNFRVLALPLHELKEVTDIARGN
;
A
#
# COMPACT_ATOMS: atom_id res chain seq x y z
N MET A 1 -6.12 -18.24 11.62
CA MET A 1 -5.09 -17.19 11.59
C MET A 1 -5.63 -16.10 10.69
N ASN A 2 -5.83 -14.91 11.23
CA ASN A 2 -6.44 -13.78 10.52
C ASN A 2 -5.35 -12.72 10.38
N ILE A 3 -4.66 -12.73 9.23
CA ILE A 3 -3.47 -11.91 9.02
C ILE A 3 -3.80 -10.42 9.14
N LEU A 4 -4.97 -9.99 8.66
CA LEU A 4 -5.36 -8.59 8.75
C LEU A 4 -5.49 -8.16 10.21
N HIS A 5 -6.20 -8.96 11.01
CA HIS A 5 -6.38 -8.70 12.43
C HIS A 5 -5.06 -8.72 13.19
N GLU A 6 -4.17 -9.69 12.91
CA GLU A 6 -2.85 -9.76 13.56
C GLU A 6 -1.97 -8.54 13.23
N LEU A 7 -2.02 -8.05 11.98
CA LEU A 7 -1.33 -6.82 11.58
C LEU A 7 -1.94 -5.59 12.27
N GLU A 8 -3.26 -5.50 12.33
CA GLU A 8 -3.98 -4.41 12.98
C GLU A 8 -3.72 -4.39 14.49
N ASP A 9 -3.74 -5.53 15.17
CA ASP A 9 -3.43 -5.64 16.60
C ASP A 9 -2.01 -5.16 16.89
N PHE A 10 -1.03 -5.62 16.11
CA PHE A 10 0.37 -5.21 16.28
C PHE A 10 0.54 -3.69 16.11
N ILE A 11 -0.10 -3.11 15.09
CA ILE A 11 -0.07 -1.67 14.83
C ILE A 11 -0.80 -0.90 15.95
N ASN A 12 -1.95 -1.40 16.41
CA ASN A 12 -2.75 -0.75 17.45
C ASN A 12 -2.06 -0.77 18.81
N GLU A 13 -1.40 -1.87 19.17
CA GLU A 13 -0.58 -1.96 20.38
C GLU A 13 0.55 -0.93 20.34
N PHE A 14 1.27 -0.85 19.21
CA PHE A 14 2.30 0.17 19.01
C PHE A 14 1.74 1.59 19.14
N ASN A 15 0.61 1.88 18.47
CA ASN A 15 -0.06 3.18 18.50
C ASN A 15 -0.41 3.62 19.93
N GLN A 16 -0.99 2.73 20.72
CA GLN A 16 -1.35 2.98 22.13
C GLN A 16 -0.13 3.31 22.98
N ASN A 17 0.98 2.62 22.75
CA ASN A 17 2.21 2.78 23.53
C ASN A 17 3.07 3.99 23.10
N ASN A 18 2.83 4.54 21.90
CA ASN A 18 3.71 5.56 21.31
C ASN A 18 2.98 6.87 20.91
N ASN A 19 1.69 7.00 21.23
CA ASN A 19 0.84 8.14 20.84
C ASN A 19 0.84 8.37 19.31
N GLU A 20 0.67 7.29 18.56
CA GLU A 20 0.60 7.28 17.10
C GLU A 20 -0.80 6.85 16.61
N ASP A 21 -1.06 7.07 15.32
CA ASP A 21 -2.33 6.74 14.66
C ASP A 21 -2.15 5.93 13.36
N PHE A 22 -1.09 5.12 13.30
CA PHE A 22 -0.76 4.35 12.11
C PHE A 22 -1.90 3.42 11.68
N ALA A 23 -2.12 3.35 10.38
CA ALA A 23 -3.13 2.49 9.77
C ALA A 23 -2.65 1.90 8.45
N ILE A 24 -3.21 0.75 8.07
CA ILE A 24 -2.94 0.12 6.78
C ILE A 24 -3.72 0.86 5.68
N ASP A 25 -3.04 1.37 4.65
CA ASP A 25 -3.69 1.92 3.46
C ASP A 25 -3.89 0.88 2.37
N THR A 26 -2.87 0.05 2.14
CA THR A 26 -2.83 -0.89 1.02
C THR A 26 -2.14 -2.18 1.42
N ILE A 27 -2.64 -3.32 0.92
CA ILE A 27 -1.98 -4.63 1.05
C ILE A 27 -1.67 -5.16 -0.33
N ARG A 28 -0.47 -5.70 -0.51
CA ARG A 28 0.01 -6.40 -1.71
C ARG A 28 0.52 -7.76 -1.32
N ILE A 29 0.16 -8.79 -2.06
CA ILE A 29 0.55 -10.17 -1.75
C ILE A 29 0.76 -10.95 -3.04
N GLU A 30 1.94 -11.53 -3.17
CA GLU A 30 2.28 -12.39 -4.30
C GLU A 30 1.76 -13.81 -4.08
N PHE A 31 1.33 -14.45 -5.16
CA PHE A 31 0.83 -15.81 -5.11
C PHE A 31 1.02 -16.58 -6.42
N GLN A 32 1.10 -17.90 -6.28
CA GLN A 32 1.11 -18.83 -7.40
C GLN A 32 -0.32 -19.12 -7.86
N LYS A 33 -0.64 -18.80 -9.10
CA LYS A 33 -1.99 -18.95 -9.64
C LYS A 33 -2.46 -20.40 -9.66
N GLN A 34 -1.58 -21.33 -10.00
CA GLN A 34 -1.91 -22.76 -10.05
C GLN A 34 -2.51 -23.30 -8.73
N HIS A 35 -2.21 -22.67 -7.60
CA HIS A 35 -2.69 -23.11 -6.29
C HIS A 35 -3.83 -22.27 -5.72
N LYS A 36 -4.00 -21.02 -6.17
CA LYS A 36 -4.88 -20.05 -5.50
C LYS A 36 -5.98 -19.48 -6.40
N LEU A 37 -5.78 -19.48 -7.72
CA LEU A 37 -6.67 -18.75 -8.64
C LEU A 37 -8.10 -19.27 -8.63
N GLU A 38 -8.31 -20.59 -8.53
CA GLU A 38 -9.66 -21.17 -8.48
C GLU A 38 -10.40 -20.74 -7.21
N SER A 39 -9.74 -20.82 -6.05
CA SER A 39 -10.30 -20.34 -4.78
C SER A 39 -10.62 -18.85 -4.82
N LEU A 40 -9.76 -18.02 -5.44
CA LEU A 40 -10.03 -16.60 -5.64
C LEU A 40 -11.25 -16.36 -6.54
N LYS A 41 -11.40 -17.13 -7.63
CA LYS A 41 -12.55 -17.02 -8.54
C LYS A 41 -13.87 -17.43 -7.86
N ALA A 42 -13.82 -18.30 -6.86
CA ALA A 42 -15.00 -18.67 -6.07
C ALA A 42 -15.49 -17.55 -5.13
N ILE A 43 -14.67 -16.53 -4.86
CA ILE A 43 -15.05 -15.39 -4.01
C ILE A 43 -16.05 -14.46 -4.71
N GLY A 44 -15.95 -14.31 -6.03
CA GLY A 44 -16.78 -13.38 -6.78
C GLY A 44 -16.29 -13.18 -8.22
N ARG A 45 -16.93 -12.24 -8.92
CA ARG A 45 -16.66 -12.03 -10.35
C ARG A 45 -15.42 -11.16 -10.57
N TRP A 46 -14.39 -11.73 -11.18
CA TRP A 46 -13.17 -11.01 -11.60
C TRP A 46 -13.30 -10.47 -13.03
N ASN A 47 -13.43 -9.15 -13.15
CA ASN A 47 -13.54 -8.46 -14.43
C ASN A 47 -12.15 -8.08 -14.95
N LYS A 48 -11.80 -8.55 -16.15
CA LYS A 48 -10.54 -8.16 -16.81
C LYS A 48 -10.57 -6.64 -17.08
N ILE A 49 -9.55 -5.93 -16.63
CA ILE A 49 -9.39 -4.51 -16.90
C ILE A 49 -9.05 -4.34 -18.39
N ASN A 50 -9.78 -3.44 -19.05
CA ASN A 50 -9.49 -3.09 -20.43
C ASN A 50 -8.13 -2.37 -20.47
N ALA A 51 -7.17 -2.92 -21.23
CA ALA A 51 -5.84 -2.31 -21.39
C ALA A 51 -5.90 -0.90 -22.01
N ARG A 52 -7.00 -0.55 -22.69
CA ARG A 52 -7.28 0.79 -23.22
C ARG A 52 -7.79 1.77 -22.16
N ASP A 53 -8.16 1.30 -20.97
CA ASP A 53 -8.48 2.17 -19.83
C ASP A 53 -7.21 2.79 -19.27
N LYS A 54 -6.85 3.95 -19.83
CA LYS A 54 -5.65 4.70 -19.47
C LYS A 54 -5.64 5.11 -17.99
N ARG A 55 -6.79 5.26 -17.32
CA ARG A 55 -6.85 5.71 -15.91
C ARG A 55 -6.47 4.59 -14.97
N ILE A 56 -7.10 3.41 -15.13
CA ILE A 56 -6.78 2.24 -14.31
C ILE A 56 -5.35 1.77 -14.60
N MET A 57 -4.95 1.72 -15.88
CA MET A 57 -3.59 1.33 -16.25
C MET A 57 -2.54 2.34 -15.78
N ALA A 58 -2.79 3.65 -15.80
CA ALA A 58 -1.87 4.62 -15.23
C ALA A 58 -1.76 4.52 -13.70
N LYS A 59 -2.88 4.24 -13.01
CA LYS A 59 -2.90 4.02 -11.56
C LYS A 59 -2.10 2.76 -11.19
N LEU A 60 -2.27 1.67 -11.96
CA LEU A 60 -1.53 0.42 -11.77
C LEU A 60 -0.05 0.59 -12.15
N LYS A 61 0.28 1.17 -13.31
CA LYS A 61 1.68 1.43 -13.74
C LYS A 61 2.45 2.41 -12.86
N LYS A 62 1.78 3.30 -12.13
CA LYS A 62 2.42 4.15 -11.11
C LYS A 62 2.73 3.41 -9.81
N ARG A 63 2.04 2.29 -9.57
CA ARG A 63 2.09 1.52 -8.32
C ARG A 63 2.85 0.21 -8.45
N LEU A 64 3.08 -0.23 -9.69
CA LEU A 64 3.69 -1.49 -10.10
C LEU A 64 4.71 -1.18 -11.21
N THR A 65 5.80 -1.93 -11.27
CA THR A 65 6.83 -1.83 -12.33
C THR A 65 6.16 -1.95 -13.71
N ALA A 66 6.45 -0.99 -14.60
CA ALA A 66 5.67 -0.74 -15.82
C ALA A 66 5.68 -1.91 -16.84
N ASP A 67 6.63 -2.83 -16.71
CA ASP A 67 6.87 -3.95 -17.63
C ASP A 67 6.13 -5.25 -17.25
N GLU A 68 5.35 -5.24 -16.17
CA GLU A 68 4.69 -6.45 -15.63
C GLU A 68 3.19 -6.53 -15.90
N ILE A 69 2.50 -5.41 -16.12
CA ILE A 69 1.02 -5.38 -16.23
C ILE A 69 0.58 -5.70 -17.67
N THR A 70 0.72 -6.95 -18.09
CA THR A 70 0.13 -7.43 -19.37
C THR A 70 -1.37 -7.67 -19.24
N THR A 71 -1.83 -8.05 -18.05
CA THR A 71 -3.24 -8.36 -17.75
C THR A 71 -3.55 -8.15 -16.26
N ALA A 72 -4.55 -7.31 -15.98
CA ALA A 72 -5.05 -7.03 -14.64
C ALA A 72 -6.55 -7.31 -14.55
N TYR A 73 -7.02 -7.65 -13.36
CA TYR A 73 -8.40 -8.01 -13.08
C TYR A 73 -8.86 -7.28 -11.82
N GLN A 74 -10.10 -6.83 -11.82
CA GLN A 74 -10.76 -6.21 -10.67
C GLN A 74 -11.83 -7.16 -10.12
N LEU A 75 -11.89 -7.31 -8.80
CA LEU A 75 -13.00 -8.02 -8.17
C LEU A 75 -14.22 -7.11 -8.16
N GLU A 76 -15.22 -7.45 -8.96
CA GLU A 76 -16.50 -6.76 -9.06
C GLU A 76 -16.34 -5.24 -9.21
N ARG A 77 -16.76 -4.45 -8.21
CA ARG A 77 -16.58 -2.99 -8.14
C ARG A 77 -15.62 -2.56 -7.03
N GLU A 78 -15.02 -3.52 -6.34
CA GLU A 78 -14.15 -3.28 -5.20
C GLU A 78 -12.81 -2.69 -5.63
N ASN A 79 -12.13 -1.99 -4.71
CA ASN A 79 -10.75 -1.54 -4.92
C ASN A 79 -9.73 -2.69 -4.72
N ILE A 80 -10.08 -3.88 -5.20
CA ILE A 80 -9.32 -5.12 -5.11
C ILE A 80 -8.97 -5.57 -6.53
N TYR A 81 -7.69 -5.82 -6.75
CA TYR A 81 -7.15 -6.15 -8.05
C TYR A 81 -6.17 -7.31 -7.96
N TYR A 82 -6.00 -8.06 -9.04
CA TYR A 82 -4.77 -8.82 -9.23
C TYR A 82 -4.21 -8.59 -10.62
N TYR A 83 -2.90 -8.69 -10.77
CA TYR A 83 -2.22 -8.64 -12.05
C TYR A 83 -1.18 -9.74 -12.15
N ASN A 84 -0.95 -10.22 -13.37
CA ASN A 84 0.05 -11.25 -13.61
C ASN A 84 1.45 -10.65 -13.57
N SER A 85 2.41 -11.37 -12.98
CA SER A 85 3.83 -11.02 -13.10
C SER A 85 4.40 -11.55 -14.43
N SER A 86 5.34 -10.80 -14.99
CA SER A 86 6.10 -11.21 -16.18
C SER A 86 7.36 -12.04 -15.82
N THR A 87 7.62 -12.27 -14.53
CA THR A 87 8.76 -13.05 -14.04
C THR A 87 8.62 -14.54 -14.39
N PRO A 88 9.67 -15.20 -14.92
CA PRO A 88 9.67 -16.64 -15.20
C PRO A 88 9.42 -17.52 -13.95
N PRO A 89 8.68 -18.66 -14.06
CA PRO A 89 7.93 -19.09 -15.23
C PRO A 89 6.77 -18.14 -15.52
N LYS A 90 6.77 -17.59 -16.74
CA LYS A 90 5.92 -16.45 -17.10
C LYS A 90 4.47 -16.78 -16.82
N TYR A 91 3.76 -15.82 -16.21
CA TYR A 91 2.35 -15.95 -15.93
C TYR A 91 1.96 -17.09 -14.99
N ASN A 92 2.85 -17.65 -14.16
CA ASN A 92 2.41 -18.49 -13.03
C ASN A 92 2.26 -17.67 -11.73
N GLN A 93 3.05 -16.60 -11.59
CA GLN A 93 2.96 -15.65 -10.48
C GLN A 93 1.97 -14.53 -10.79
N ALA A 94 1.28 -14.08 -9.74
CA ALA A 94 0.45 -12.89 -9.76
C ALA A 94 0.55 -12.17 -8.41
N THR A 95 0.19 -10.89 -8.40
CA THR A 95 0.10 -10.10 -7.18
C THR A 95 -1.32 -9.62 -7.03
N LEU A 96 -1.92 -9.90 -5.87
CA LEU A 96 -3.18 -9.31 -5.45
C LEU A 96 -2.90 -8.02 -4.67
N VAL A 97 -3.70 -6.99 -4.92
CA VAL A 97 -3.58 -5.68 -4.29
C VAL A 97 -4.95 -5.21 -3.81
N ILE A 98 -5.01 -4.80 -2.54
CA ILE A 98 -6.20 -4.27 -1.88
C ILE A 98 -5.88 -2.81 -1.53
N PHE A 99 -6.53 -1.87 -2.21
CA PHE A 99 -6.26 -0.44 -2.04
C PHE A 99 -7.30 0.25 -1.16
N GLY A 100 -6.84 1.29 -0.46
CA GLY A 100 -7.75 2.23 0.19
C GLY A 100 -8.47 1.63 1.39
N ILE A 101 -7.76 0.80 2.16
CA ILE A 101 -8.25 0.31 3.45
C ILE A 101 -8.47 1.52 4.39
N LYS A 102 -7.50 2.46 4.46
CA LYS A 102 -7.67 3.77 5.10
C LYS A 102 -7.93 4.89 4.09
N GLN A 103 -9.19 5.19 3.79
CA GLN A 103 -9.59 6.28 2.89
C GLN A 103 -10.82 7.07 3.35
N TYR A 104 -11.03 8.25 2.76
CA TYR A 104 -12.06 9.22 3.20
C TYR A 104 -13.13 9.56 2.16
N HIS A 105 -12.92 9.17 0.89
CA HIS A 105 -13.75 9.62 -0.24
C HIS A 105 -14.60 8.49 -0.85
N LYS A 106 -14.43 7.26 -0.36
CA LYS A 106 -15.09 6.02 -0.81
C LYS A 106 -15.13 5.02 0.33
N GLU A 107 -16.08 4.10 0.29
CA GLU A 107 -16.11 2.95 1.19
C GLU A 107 -14.84 2.10 1.01
N PRO A 108 -14.17 1.70 2.12
CA PRO A 108 -13.06 0.76 2.06
C PRO A 108 -13.56 -0.61 1.57
N PRO A 109 -12.67 -1.46 1.03
CA PRO A 109 -13.02 -2.83 0.72
C PRO A 109 -13.58 -3.54 1.98
N PRO A 110 -14.67 -4.32 1.87
CA PRO A 110 -15.27 -4.98 3.04
C PRO A 110 -14.26 -5.80 3.83
N TYR A 111 -14.30 -5.69 5.17
CA TYR A 111 -13.33 -6.33 6.05
C TYR A 111 -13.34 -7.86 5.90
N GLU A 112 -14.53 -8.47 5.92
CA GLU A 112 -14.69 -9.91 5.75
C GLU A 112 -14.16 -10.40 4.40
N LEU A 113 -14.39 -9.62 3.33
CA LEU A 113 -13.88 -9.93 2.01
C LEU A 113 -12.34 -9.88 1.97
N THR A 114 -11.76 -8.82 2.56
CA THR A 114 -10.31 -8.65 2.68
C THR A 114 -9.70 -9.84 3.44
N ASN A 115 -10.27 -10.21 4.58
CA ASN A 115 -9.82 -11.34 5.39
C ASN A 115 -9.91 -12.67 4.63
N ARG A 116 -11.04 -12.93 3.95
CA ARG A 116 -11.21 -14.15 3.12
C ARG A 116 -10.14 -14.26 2.03
N LEU A 117 -9.83 -13.16 1.36
CA LEU A 117 -8.78 -13.11 0.34
C LEU A 117 -7.39 -13.40 0.94
N LEU A 118 -7.05 -12.75 2.04
CA LEU A 118 -5.76 -12.97 2.71
C LEU A 118 -5.63 -14.42 3.22
N ASN A 119 -6.71 -15.01 3.73
CA ASN A 119 -6.73 -16.41 4.17
C ASN A 119 -6.49 -17.37 3.00
N ILE A 120 -7.14 -17.16 1.85
CA ILE A 120 -6.88 -17.97 0.64
C ILE A 120 -5.40 -17.92 0.29
N LEU A 121 -4.83 -16.73 0.26
CA LEU A 121 -3.47 -16.50 -0.23
C LEU A 121 -2.40 -17.00 0.74
N SER A 122 -2.69 -16.96 2.04
CA SER A 122 -1.77 -17.38 3.10
C SER A 122 -1.87 -18.84 3.51
N PHE A 123 -2.97 -19.52 3.17
CA PHE A 123 -3.19 -20.90 3.59
C PHE A 123 -2.07 -21.83 3.13
N GLY A 124 -1.47 -22.56 4.07
CA GLY A 124 -0.49 -23.62 3.82
C GLY A 124 0.97 -23.18 3.62
N THR A 125 1.31 -21.89 3.73
CA THR A 125 2.71 -21.41 3.58
C THR A 125 3.06 -20.32 4.61
N SER A 126 4.29 -20.37 5.13
CA SER A 126 4.90 -19.30 5.94
C SER A 126 5.67 -18.29 5.10
N LYS A 127 6.02 -18.63 3.85
CA LYS A 127 6.71 -17.74 2.92
C LYS A 127 5.68 -17.04 2.05
N ILE A 128 5.24 -15.88 2.53
CA ILE A 128 4.36 -14.99 1.78
C ILE A 128 5.16 -13.73 1.52
N ASN A 129 5.36 -13.40 0.24
CA ASN A 129 5.90 -12.09 -0.12
C ASN A 129 4.75 -11.08 -0.08
N MET A 130 4.63 -10.39 1.06
CA MET A 130 3.62 -9.40 1.32
C MET A 130 4.27 -8.02 1.47
N ASN A 131 3.62 -7.00 0.93
CA ASN A 131 3.97 -5.61 1.21
C ASN A 131 2.71 -4.89 1.71
N ILE A 132 2.85 -4.05 2.73
CA ILE A 132 1.77 -3.17 3.19
C ILE A 132 2.20 -1.72 3.08
N ASP A 133 1.27 -0.84 2.74
CA ASP A 133 1.48 0.59 2.91
C ASP A 133 0.92 0.98 4.28
N ILE A 134 1.78 1.38 5.20
CA ILE A 134 1.41 1.94 6.50
C ILE A 134 1.33 3.46 6.35
N CYS A 135 0.30 4.09 6.91
CA CYS A 135 0.12 5.52 6.82
C CYS A 135 -0.19 6.19 8.16
N SER A 136 0.27 7.43 8.31
CA SER A 136 -0.18 8.39 9.34
C SER A 136 -0.81 9.59 8.66
N ASP A 137 -1.92 10.06 9.22
CA ASP A 137 -2.61 11.25 8.76
C ASP A 137 -2.43 12.38 9.78
N THR A 138 -2.24 13.61 9.29
CA THR A 138 -2.14 14.78 10.16
C THR A 138 -2.85 15.98 9.55
N LYS A 139 -3.39 16.84 10.41
CA LYS A 139 -3.99 18.13 10.01
C LYS A 139 -2.93 19.17 9.68
N HIS A 140 -1.69 18.97 10.12
CA HIS A 140 -0.59 19.90 9.91
C HIS A 140 0.22 19.53 8.67
N ARG A 141 0.73 20.53 7.96
CA ARG A 141 1.64 20.30 6.84
C ARG A 141 2.96 19.72 7.38
N PRO A 142 3.43 18.58 6.85
CA PRO A 142 4.73 18.02 7.21
C PRO A 142 5.88 18.99 7.00
N ASN A 143 6.84 19.01 7.93
CA ASN A 143 8.06 19.81 7.89
C ASN A 143 9.06 19.21 6.89
N ILE A 144 8.87 19.56 5.61
CA ILE A 144 9.71 19.08 4.51
C ILE A 144 11.19 19.50 4.68
N GLU A 145 11.45 20.69 5.23
CA GLU A 145 12.81 21.18 5.44
C GLU A 145 13.55 20.41 6.55
N ALA A 146 12.86 19.98 7.60
CA ALA A 146 13.44 19.09 8.60
C ALA A 146 13.76 17.72 7.99
N LEU A 147 12.84 17.15 7.21
CA LEU A 147 13.05 15.85 6.55
C LEU A 147 14.22 15.86 5.57
N LYS A 148 14.42 16.95 4.82
CA LYS A 148 15.57 17.12 3.90
C LYS A 148 16.94 17.06 4.58
N ARG A 149 17.01 17.26 5.91
CA ARG A 149 18.27 17.14 6.65
C ARG A 149 18.71 15.68 6.83
N PHE A 150 17.77 14.74 6.75
CA PHE A 150 18.00 13.32 7.01
C PHE A 150 17.83 12.45 5.75
N PHE A 151 17.00 12.90 4.80
CA PHE A 151 16.62 12.10 3.64
C PHE A 151 16.74 12.88 2.32
N ASP A 152 17.03 12.16 1.23
CA ASP A 152 16.91 12.69 -0.12
C ASP A 152 15.43 12.74 -0.56
N LEU A 153 14.83 13.93 -0.52
CA LEU A 153 13.45 14.17 -0.91
C LEU A 153 13.34 14.62 -2.36
N LYS A 154 12.63 13.82 -3.17
CA LYS A 154 12.25 14.18 -4.53
C LYS A 154 10.81 14.70 -4.58
N GLN A 155 10.65 15.97 -4.92
CA GLN A 155 9.32 16.55 -5.16
C GLN A 155 8.73 16.03 -6.48
N TYR A 156 7.42 15.75 -6.48
CA TYR A 156 6.71 15.37 -7.69
C TYR A 156 6.42 16.62 -8.54
N ILE A 157 6.87 16.56 -9.79
CA ILE A 157 6.63 17.56 -10.82
C ILE A 157 5.67 16.94 -11.85
N THR A 158 4.60 17.67 -12.21
CA THR A 158 3.66 17.22 -13.22
C THR A 158 4.32 17.18 -14.61
N LYS A 159 3.64 16.58 -15.59
CA LYS A 159 4.15 16.55 -16.97
C LYS A 159 4.33 17.96 -17.55
N ASP A 160 3.55 18.91 -17.06
CA ASP A 160 3.55 20.31 -17.49
C ASP A 160 4.56 21.16 -16.70
N GLY A 161 5.44 20.54 -15.90
CA GLY A 161 6.49 21.22 -15.14
C GLY A 161 6.02 21.84 -13.82
N LEU A 162 4.80 21.58 -13.36
CA LEU A 162 4.28 22.16 -12.12
C LEU A 162 4.75 21.36 -10.90
N PHE A 163 5.35 22.06 -9.96
CA PHE A 163 5.69 21.51 -8.65
C PHE A 163 4.42 21.22 -7.84
N THR A 164 4.36 20.05 -7.20
CA THR A 164 3.23 19.65 -6.36
C THR A 164 3.67 19.50 -4.90
N ASP A 165 2.71 19.47 -3.99
CA ASP A 165 2.98 19.19 -2.56
C ASP A 165 3.31 17.71 -2.25
N THR A 166 3.49 16.88 -3.29
CA THR A 166 3.88 15.47 -3.10
C THR A 166 5.39 15.33 -3.11
N HIS A 167 5.93 14.68 -2.08
CA HIS A 167 7.36 14.39 -1.92
C HIS A 167 7.57 12.89 -1.76
N TYR A 168 8.69 12.40 -2.28
CA TYR A 168 9.09 11.01 -2.20
C TYR A 168 10.45 10.88 -1.54
N ILE A 169 10.57 9.94 -0.61
CA ILE A 169 11.84 9.40 -0.13
C ILE A 169 11.94 8.00 -0.76
N ASN A 170 12.68 7.87 -1.87
CA ASN A 170 12.74 6.61 -2.64
C ASN A 170 13.78 5.62 -2.11
N ARG A 171 14.69 6.09 -1.26
CA ARG A 171 15.71 5.29 -0.57
C ARG A 171 15.83 5.84 0.84
N PRO A 172 14.93 5.45 1.75
CA PRO A 172 15.00 5.90 3.14
C PRO A 172 16.15 5.24 3.89
N ASP A 173 16.77 4.19 3.34
CA ASP A 173 17.80 3.35 3.97
C ASP A 173 17.37 2.79 5.35
N ILE A 174 16.05 2.67 5.54
CA ILE A 174 15.42 2.04 6.70
C ILE A 174 15.08 0.59 6.33
N PRO A 175 15.52 -0.41 7.12
CA PRO A 175 15.16 -1.80 6.89
C PRO A 175 13.65 -1.98 6.70
N MET A 176 13.28 -2.80 5.72
CA MET A 176 11.88 -3.12 5.37
C MET A 176 11.06 -1.96 4.78
N ILE A 177 11.50 -0.69 4.85
CA ILE A 177 10.80 0.43 4.19
C ILE A 177 11.42 0.69 2.82
N GLU A 178 10.71 0.39 1.74
CA GLU A 178 11.20 0.65 0.38
C GLU A 178 11.10 2.13 0.00
N LYS A 179 10.03 2.78 0.45
CA LYS A 179 9.67 4.12 -0.01
C LYS A 179 8.72 4.79 0.96
N ILE A 180 8.90 6.10 1.15
CA ILE A 180 7.95 6.95 1.86
C ILE A 180 7.41 8.00 0.91
N ILE A 181 6.10 8.25 0.98
CA ILE A 181 5.38 9.25 0.19
C ILE A 181 4.69 10.21 1.14
N ILE A 182 4.91 11.50 0.93
CA ILE A 182 4.33 12.57 1.74
C ILE A 182 3.50 13.43 0.80
N TYR A 183 2.22 13.62 1.09
CA TYR A 183 1.35 14.37 0.19
C TYR A 183 0.15 15.00 0.90
N ASN A 184 -0.37 16.05 0.28
CA ASN A 184 -1.65 16.65 0.65
C ASN A 184 -2.79 15.72 0.19
N LYS A 185 -3.35 14.95 1.12
CA LYS A 185 -4.43 13.98 0.84
C LYS A 185 -5.77 14.67 0.61
N GLN A 186 -5.98 15.84 1.23
CA GLN A 186 -7.13 16.70 0.95
C GLN A 186 -7.18 17.04 -0.53
N VAL A 187 -6.10 17.59 -1.09
CA VAL A 187 -6.02 17.97 -2.50
C VAL A 187 -6.15 16.74 -3.41
N LYS A 188 -5.43 15.67 -3.10
CA LYS A 188 -5.46 14.43 -3.90
C LYS A 188 -6.86 13.83 -4.04
N ASN A 189 -7.66 13.87 -2.97
CA ASN A 189 -8.96 13.21 -2.90
C ASN A 189 -10.16 14.20 -2.91
N ASN A 190 -9.90 15.49 -3.09
CA ASN A 190 -10.91 16.55 -3.04
C ASN A 190 -11.76 16.51 -1.74
N LEU A 191 -11.09 16.45 -0.59
CA LEU A 191 -11.76 16.37 0.72
C LEU A 191 -12.13 17.75 1.25
N ALA A 192 -13.21 17.83 2.04
CA ALA A 192 -13.68 19.07 2.67
C ALA A 192 -12.85 19.50 3.89
N PHE A 193 -11.89 18.69 4.34
CA PHE A 193 -11.07 18.93 5.52
C PHE A 193 -9.59 18.75 5.23
N ILE A 194 -8.74 19.45 5.99
CA ILE A 194 -7.29 19.38 5.84
C ILE A 194 -6.78 18.03 6.34
N VAL A 195 -6.06 17.32 5.48
CA VAL A 195 -5.36 16.09 5.82
C VAL A 195 -4.14 15.93 4.92
N TRP A 196 -2.98 15.79 5.56
CA TRP A 196 -1.73 15.37 4.97
C TRP A 196 -1.47 13.92 5.34
N ARG A 197 -0.86 13.17 4.43
CA ARG A 197 -0.51 11.77 4.66
C ARG A 197 0.97 11.54 4.47
N ILE A 198 1.54 10.79 5.40
CA ILE A 198 2.84 10.12 5.28
C ILE A 198 2.53 8.63 5.09
N GLU A 199 3.00 8.03 4.01
CA GLU A 199 2.66 6.66 3.59
C GLU A 199 3.96 5.91 3.27
N ALA A 200 4.26 4.86 4.03
CA ALA A 200 5.45 4.05 3.92
C ALA A 200 5.13 2.67 3.35
N LYS A 201 5.80 2.28 2.26
CA LYS A 201 5.71 0.95 1.68
C LYS A 201 6.65 0.01 2.43
N VAL A 202 6.08 -0.87 3.23
CA VAL A 202 6.77 -1.84 4.10
C VAL A 202 6.75 -3.23 3.46
N ILE A 203 7.91 -3.85 3.34
CA ILE A 203 8.06 -5.26 2.96
C ILE A 203 7.90 -6.13 4.19
N ILE A 204 7.08 -7.17 4.10
CA ILE A 204 6.89 -8.20 5.12
C ILE A 204 7.36 -9.53 4.52
N PRO A 205 8.63 -9.92 4.73
CA PRO A 205 9.19 -11.14 4.13
C PRO A 205 8.60 -12.41 4.77
N ASN A 206 8.18 -12.33 6.03
CA ASN A 206 7.52 -13.41 6.74
C ASN A 206 6.53 -12.84 7.76
N PHE A 207 5.24 -12.87 7.44
CA PHE A 207 4.20 -12.37 8.34
C PHE A 207 4.07 -13.18 9.64
N ARG A 208 4.67 -14.37 9.78
CA ARG A 208 4.66 -15.12 11.05
C ARG A 208 5.72 -14.62 12.03
N VAL A 209 6.70 -13.88 11.54
CA VAL A 209 7.71 -13.20 12.33
C VAL A 209 7.46 -11.71 12.15
N LEU A 210 6.28 -11.26 12.58
CA LEU A 210 5.85 -9.87 12.44
C LEU A 210 6.90 -8.97 13.11
N ALA A 211 7.67 -8.31 12.27
CA ALA A 211 8.43 -7.13 12.60
C ALA A 211 7.97 -6.08 11.61
N LEU A 212 7.35 -5.01 12.10
CA LEU A 212 7.08 -3.83 11.28
C LEU A 212 8.04 -2.74 11.75
N PRO A 213 8.62 -1.94 10.84
CA PRO A 213 9.54 -0.85 11.18
C PRO A 213 8.77 0.37 11.71
N LEU A 214 7.96 0.18 12.77
CA LEU A 214 7.06 1.20 13.30
C LEU A 214 7.80 2.26 14.11
N HIS A 215 8.89 1.89 14.79
CA HIS A 215 9.74 2.85 15.49
C HIS A 215 10.45 3.77 14.49
N GLU A 216 11.00 3.22 13.42
CA GLU A 216 11.66 3.99 12.37
C GLU A 216 10.65 4.85 11.60
N LEU A 217 9.44 4.33 11.36
CA LEU A 217 8.38 5.14 10.78
C LEU A 217 7.96 6.27 11.72
N LYS A 218 7.91 6.02 13.03
CA LYS A 218 7.63 7.04 14.05
C LYS A 218 8.66 8.17 14.00
N GLU A 219 9.95 7.86 13.94
CA GLU A 219 11.01 8.88 13.80
C GLU A 219 10.78 9.77 12.59
N VAL A 220 10.42 9.19 11.43
CA VAL A 220 10.08 9.97 10.23
C VAL A 220 8.87 10.87 10.48
N THR A 221 7.82 10.36 11.13
CA THR A 221 6.63 11.17 11.44
C THR A 221 6.89 12.25 12.49
N ASP A 222 7.77 12.01 13.45
CA ASP A 222 8.17 13.01 14.45
C ASP A 222 8.94 14.16 13.80
N ILE A 223 9.95 13.85 12.97
CA ILE A 223 10.68 14.86 12.18
C ILE A 223 9.70 15.65 11.31
N ALA A 224 8.74 14.96 10.68
CA ALA A 224 7.73 15.60 9.86
C ALA A 224 6.76 16.48 10.67
N ARG A 225 6.53 16.20 11.95
CA ARG A 225 5.74 17.05 12.87
C ARG A 225 6.56 18.18 13.47
N GLY A 226 7.89 18.12 13.37
CA GLY A 226 8.82 19.09 13.96
C GLY A 226 9.15 18.79 15.43
N ASN A 227 9.00 17.54 15.84
CA ASN A 227 9.41 17.02 17.14
C ASN A 227 10.88 16.59 17.13
#